data_AF-A0A481YIM2-F1
#
_entry.id   AF-A0A481YIM2-F1
#
_cell.length_a   1.000
_cell.length_b   1.000
_cell.length_c   1.000
_cell.angle_alpha   90.00
_cell.angle_beta   90.00
_cell.angle_gamma   90.00
#
_symmetry.space_group_name_H-M   'P 1'
#
loop_
_entity.id
_entity.type
_entity.pdbx_description
1 polymer ?
#
loop_
_entity_poly.entity_id
_entity_poly.type
_entity_poly.pdbx_seq_one_letter_code
_entity_poly.pdbx_strand_id
1 'polypeptide(L)'
;MGLPQPVITRQMVLSELIKAGINQEIAEDLAYRYYKNELTHKDIEYLKENFDIKLEKVQDSLKADIEKVESNLKFEIEKVDAGLKADIKELDNKID
;
A
#
# COMPACT_ATOMS: atom_id res chain seq x y z
N MET A 1 -26.16 -22.34 7.94
CA MET A 1 -26.29 -21.01 7.31
C MET A 1 -26.98 -20.11 8.33
N GLY A 2 -26.40 -18.95 8.66
CA GLY A 2 -26.99 -18.02 9.63
C GLY A 2 -28.25 -17.36 9.06
N LEU A 3 -29.22 -17.05 9.92
CA LEU A 3 -30.44 -16.32 9.55
C LEU A 3 -30.06 -14.95 8.94
N PRO A 4 -30.78 -14.46 7.91
CA PRO A 4 -30.51 -13.15 7.34
C PRO A 4 -30.72 -12.07 8.41
N GLN A 5 -29.70 -11.24 8.64
CA GLN A 5 -29.83 -10.11 9.55
C GLN A 5 -30.70 -9.03 8.93
N PRO A 6 -31.60 -8.38 9.70
CA PRO A 6 -32.41 -7.29 9.19
C PRO A 6 -31.51 -6.12 8.80
N VAL A 7 -31.66 -5.61 7.58
CA VAL A 7 -30.94 -4.42 7.11
C VAL A 7 -31.49 -3.20 7.86
N ILE A 8 -30.66 -2.62 8.72
CA ILE A 8 -31.02 -1.40 9.47
C ILE A 8 -31.03 -0.23 8.48
N THR A 9 -32.21 0.35 8.27
CA THR A 9 -32.37 1.50 7.39
C THR A 9 -32.13 2.81 8.15
N ARG A 10 -31.74 3.88 7.43
CA ARG A 10 -31.62 5.23 7.99
C ARG A 10 -32.84 5.64 8.82
N GLN A 11 -34.03 5.33 8.30
CA GLN A 11 -35.28 5.75 8.92
C GLN A 11 -35.53 5.06 10.27
N MET A 12 -35.12 3.79 10.39
CA MET A 12 -35.20 3.05 11.65
C MET A 12 -34.28 3.68 12.71
N VAL A 13 -33.04 4.02 12.34
CA VAL A 13 -32.07 4.67 13.25
C VAL A 13 -32.56 6.04 13.68
N LEU A 14 -33.02 6.85 12.74
CA LEU A 14 -33.57 8.17 13.00
C LEU A 14 -34.73 8.11 14.01
N SER A 15 -35.67 7.20 13.78
CA SER A 15 -36.85 7.05 14.64
C SER A 15 -36.47 6.71 16.08
N GLU A 16 -35.48 5.83 16.27
CA GLU A 16 -35.01 5.46 17.60
C GLU A 16 -34.23 6.59 18.29
N LEU A 17 -33.40 7.35 17.55
CA LEU A 17 -32.68 8.50 18.11
C LEU A 17 -33.64 9.60 18.60
N ILE A 18 -34.70 9.88 17.83
CA ILE A 18 -35.75 10.84 18.23
C ILE A 18 -36.50 10.34 19.47
N LYS A 19 -36.85 9.05 19.54
CA LYS A 19 -37.49 8.45 20.72
C LYS A 19 -36.62 8.55 21.96
N ALA A 20 -35.30 8.49 21.80
CA ALA A 20 -34.33 8.68 22.88
C ALA A 20 -34.23 10.14 23.35
N GLY A 21 -35.02 11.05 22.78
CA GLY A 21 -35.04 12.46 23.14
C GLY A 21 -33.88 13.25 22.54
N ILE A 22 -33.12 12.65 21.61
CA ILE A 22 -32.14 13.40 20.82
C ILE A 22 -32.94 14.36 19.94
N ASN A 23 -32.52 15.61 19.95
CA ASN A 23 -33.10 16.63 19.09
C ASN A 23 -33.19 16.11 17.65
N GLN A 24 -34.34 16.31 17.01
CA GLN A 24 -34.63 15.75 15.70
C GLN A 24 -33.54 16.07 14.65
N GLU A 25 -33.03 17.29 14.63
CA GLU A 25 -32.00 17.69 13.68
C GLU A 25 -30.68 16.93 13.91
N ILE A 26 -30.29 16.72 15.17
CA ILE A 26 -29.10 15.94 15.55
C ILE A 26 -29.30 14.44 15.23
N ALA A 27 -30.51 13.94 15.46
CA ALA A 27 -30.88 12.56 15.17
C ALA A 27 -30.84 12.26 13.66
N GLU A 28 -31.28 13.21 12.83
CA GLU A 28 -31.23 13.10 11.36
C GLU A 28 -29.80 13.02 10.82
N ASP A 29 -28.91 13.85 11.37
CA ASP A 29 -27.48 13.88 11.02
C ASP A 29 -26.78 12.56 11.42
N LEU A 30 -26.96 12.10 12.66
CA LEU A 30 -26.33 10.85 13.14
C LEU A 30 -26.85 9.61 12.41
N ALA A 31 -28.15 9.54 12.14
CA ALA A 31 -28.74 8.43 11.37
C ALA A 31 -28.25 8.41 9.92
N TYR A 32 -28.00 9.58 9.33
CA TYR A 32 -27.46 9.69 7.97
C TYR A 32 -26.01 9.19 7.91
N ARG A 33 -25.14 9.62 8.82
CA ARG A 33 -23.73 9.15 8.93
C ARG A 33 -23.64 7.64 9.14
N TYR A 34 -24.49 7.11 10.03
CA TYR A 34 -24.62 5.68 10.28
C TYR A 34 -25.03 4.90 9.03
N TYR A 35 -26.06 5.36 8.30
CA TYR A 35 -26.59 4.65 7.14
C TYR A 35 -25.63 4.63 5.94
N LYS A 36 -24.82 5.67 5.78
CA LYS A 36 -23.82 5.73 4.70
C LYS A 36 -22.54 4.95 5.00
N ASN A 37 -22.45 4.27 6.14
CA ASN A 37 -21.20 3.69 6.62
C ASN A 37 -20.05 4.71 6.53
N GLU A 38 -20.33 5.96 6.92
CA GLU A 38 -19.32 6.97 7.16
C GLU A 38 -18.62 6.64 8.48
N LEU A 39 -17.87 5.53 8.45
CA LEU A 39 -16.57 5.39 9.09
C LEU A 39 -16.03 6.78 9.39
N THR A 40 -15.83 7.08 10.67
CA THR A 40 -15.33 8.39 11.08
C THR A 40 -14.11 8.75 10.24
N HIS A 41 -13.99 10.02 9.81
CA HIS A 41 -12.84 10.53 9.04
C HIS A 41 -11.49 9.94 9.52
N LYS A 42 -11.36 9.79 10.83
CA LYS A 42 -10.23 9.17 11.52
C LYS A 42 -9.90 7.74 11.09
N ASP A 43 -10.87 6.89 10.81
CA ASP A 43 -10.63 5.51 10.38
C ASP A 43 -10.15 5.45 8.93
N ILE A 44 -10.69 6.33 8.08
CA ILE A 44 -10.24 6.46 6.68
C ILE A 44 -8.83 7.06 6.64
N GLU A 45 -8.57 8.06 7.47
CA GLU A 45 -7.25 8.66 7.66
C GLU A 45 -6.24 7.63 8.18
N TYR A 46 -6.60 6.86 9.21
CA TYR A 46 -5.77 5.76 9.73
C TYR A 46 -5.48 4.69 8.68
N LEU A 47 -6.49 4.27 7.89
CA LEU A 47 -6.28 3.31 6.81
C LEU A 47 -5.34 3.88 5.75
N LYS A 48 -5.54 5.15 5.35
CA LYS A 48 -4.70 5.83 4.38
C LYS A 48 -3.25 5.92 4.86
N GLU A 49 -3.02 6.40 6.07
CA GLU A 49 -1.68 6.47 6.67
C GLU A 49 -0.99 5.10 6.70
N ASN A 50 -1.71 4.06 7.10
CA ASN A 50 -1.16 2.70 7.09
C ASN A 50 -0.85 2.18 5.69
N PHE A 51 -1.67 2.52 4.70
CA PHE A 51 -1.39 2.17 3.30
C PHE A 51 -0.19 2.93 2.77
N ASP A 52 -0.09 4.23 3.03
CA ASP A 52 1.03 5.07 2.61
C ASP A 52 2.35 4.56 3.21
N ILE A 53 2.37 4.25 4.51
CA ILE A 53 3.56 3.66 5.18
C ILE A 53 3.94 2.30 4.57
N LYS A 54 2.96 1.45 4.24
CA LYS A 54 3.24 0.15 3.60
C LYS A 54 3.79 0.33 2.20
N LEU A 55 3.24 1.27 1.43
CA LEU A 55 3.69 1.56 0.07
C LEU A 55 5.11 2.13 0.07
N GLU A 56 5.44 3.03 0.99
CA GLU A 56 6.79 3.58 1.14
C GLU A 56 7.81 2.46 1.44
N LYS A 57 7.50 1.57 2.38
CA LYS A 57 8.37 0.41 2.68
C LYS A 57 8.57 -0.53 1.50
N VAL A 58 7.51 -0.78 0.72
CA VAL A 58 7.60 -1.59 -0.50
C VAL A 58 8.47 -0.89 -1.54
N GLN A 59 8.30 0.42 -1.73
CA GLN A 59 9.09 1.21 -2.66
C GLN A 59 10.58 1.21 -2.28
N ASP A 60 10.91 1.39 -1.00
CA ASP A 60 12.28 1.37 -0.51
C ASP A 60 12.92 -0.01 -0.68
N SER A 61 12.19 -1.09 -0.37
CA SER A 61 12.67 -2.46 -0.57
C SER A 61 12.96 -2.74 -2.04
N LEU A 62 12.04 -2.37 -2.94
CA LEU A 62 12.22 -2.56 -4.38
C LEU A 62 13.40 -1.74 -4.91
N LYS A 63 13.58 -0.51 -4.43
CA LYS A 63 14.72 0.33 -4.81
C LYS A 63 16.04 -0.31 -4.38
N ALA A 64 16.12 -0.81 -3.15
CA ALA A 64 17.31 -1.49 -2.65
C ALA A 64 17.62 -2.77 -3.44
N ASP A 65 16.60 -3.55 -3.82
CA ASP A 65 16.77 -4.74 -4.65
C ASP A 65 17.29 -4.39 -6.05
N ILE A 66 16.77 -3.31 -6.65
CA ILE A 66 17.24 -2.81 -7.96
C ILE A 66 18.70 -2.36 -7.88
N GLU A 67 19.06 -1.52 -6.90
CA GLU A 67 20.44 -1.04 -6.71
C GLU A 67 21.43 -2.20 -6.51
N LYS A 68 21.00 -3.25 -5.80
CA LYS A 68 21.80 -4.47 -5.61
C LYS A 68 21.99 -5.24 -6.91
N VAL A 69 20.94 -5.42 -7.70
CA VAL A 69 21.01 -6.08 -9.02
C VAL A 69 21.92 -5.29 -9.96
N GLU A 70 21.77 -3.96 -10.03
CA GLU A 70 22.60 -3.09 -10.85
C GLU A 70 24.08 -3.18 -10.47
N SER A 71 24.38 -3.15 -9.16
CA SER A 71 25.74 -3.28 -8.65
C SER A 71 26.38 -4.63 -9.00
N ASN A 72 25.61 -5.72 -8.85
CA ASN A 72 26.08 -7.06 -9.20
C ASN A 72 26.36 -7.20 -10.70
N LEU A 73 25.45 -6.72 -11.54
CA LEU A 73 25.62 -6.75 -13.00
C LEU A 73 26.84 -5.94 -13.43
N LYS A 74 27.04 -4.76 -12.85
CA LYS A 74 28.24 -3.94 -13.12
C LYS A 74 29.52 -4.69 -12.77
N PHE A 75 29.57 -5.32 -11.60
CA PHE A 75 30.73 -6.11 -11.18
C PHE A 75 31.01 -7.30 -12.12
N GLU A 76 29.96 -8.02 -12.53
CA GLU A 76 30.10 -9.12 -13.48
C GLU A 76 30.63 -8.65 -14.85
N ILE A 77 30.15 -7.51 -15.35
CA ILE A 77 30.63 -6.90 -16.60
C ILE A 77 32.11 -6.51 -16.48
N GLU A 78 32.51 -5.85 -15.39
CA GLU A 78 33.91 -5.46 -15.14
C GLU A 78 34.83 -6.70 -15.09
N LYS A 79 34.37 -7.79 -14.47
CA LYS A 79 35.12 -9.05 -14.41
C LYS A 79 35.28 -9.68 -15.80
N VAL A 80 34.23 -9.69 -16.61
CA VAL A 80 34.28 -10.19 -18.00
C VAL A 80 35.23 -9.34 -18.85
N ASP A 81 35.13 -8.00 -18.77
CA ASP A 81 36.02 -7.09 -19.51
C ASP A 81 37.49 -7.28 -19.13
N ALA A 82 37.80 -7.43 -17.83
CA ALA A 82 39.15 -7.71 -17.36
C ALA A 82 39.66 -9.07 -17.87
N GLY A 83 38.81 -10.10 -17.88
CA GLY A 83 39.13 -11.41 -18.42
C GLY A 83 39.47 -11.35 -19.91
N LEU A 84 38.61 -10.71 -20.71
CA LEU A 84 38.84 -10.55 -22.15
C LEU A 84 40.12 -9.77 -22.46
N LYS A 85 40.42 -8.70 -21.70
CA LYS A 85 41.68 -7.95 -21.83
C LYS A 85 42.91 -8.81 -21.54
N ALA A 86 42.83 -9.69 -20.54
CA ALA A 86 43.91 -10.61 -20.22
C ALA A 86 44.12 -11.63 -21.34
N ASP A 87 43.03 -12.23 -21.84
CA ASP A 87 43.07 -13.20 -22.93
C ASP A 87 43.67 -12.59 -24.21
N ILE A 88 43.27 -11.37 -24.58
CA ILE A 88 43.83 -10.64 -25.74
C ILE A 88 45.34 -10.44 -25.57
N LYS A 89 45.78 -9.98 -24.39
CA LYS A 89 47.20 -9.76 -24.12
C LYS A 89 48.01 -11.06 -24.19
N GLU A 90 47.45 -12.18 -23.74
CA GLU A 90 48.08 -13.48 -23.86
C GLU A 90 48.23 -13.91 -25.33
N LEU A 91 47.20 -13.65 -26.15
CA LEU A 91 47.25 -13.94 -27.59
C LEU A 91 48.28 -13.08 -28.31
N ASP A 92 48.35 -11.78 -28.02
CA ASP A 92 49.35 -10.87 -28.61
C ASP A 92 50.77 -11.38 -28.35
N ASN A 93 51.08 -11.78 -27.11
CA ASN A 93 52.40 -12.33 -26.74
C ASN A 93 52.76 -13.66 -27.43
N LYS A 94 51.79 -14.40 -27.96
CA LYS A 94 52.03 -15.68 -28.66
C LYS A 94 52.25 -15.50 -30.16
N ILE A 95 51.90 -14.34 -30.71
CA ILE A 95 51.99 -14.04 -32.14
C ILE A 95 53.31 -13.32 -32.48
N ASP A 96 53.92 -12.65 -31.50
CA ASP A 96 55.30 -12.13 -31.55
C ASP A 96 56.36 -13.26 -31.47
#